data_AF-A0A1F2SEU2-F1
#
_entry.id   AF-A0A1F2SEU2-F1
#
_cell.length_a   1.000
_cell.length_b   1.000
_cell.length_c   1.000
_cell.angle_alpha   90.00
_cell.angle_beta   90.00
_cell.angle_gamma   90.00
#
_symmetry.space_group_name_H-M   'P 1'
#
loop_
_entity.id
_entity.type
_entity.pdbx_description
1 polymer ?
#
loop_
_entity_poly.entity_id
_entity_poly.type
_entity_poly.pdbx_seq_one_letter_code
_entity_poly.pdbx_strand_id
1 'polypeptide(L)'
;MTARLARTVCSLAAVVMTAACASYYEVPIETPIRPKLDVSAFQRVLVAGFIAGGSDDVDGNLETTRLLRSQLRTKSELRVIDVDVLPLMDVALEGREANGGDRQAPPAAIKEDADLEAYEHVFAKVEYWKRIGEEHQQPLIVTGTVMFAPQARSGIVQRDQEIYDSFGRRRVVPVRTYMERKGFVLKPRFVFIDGRTGAVLHSENFREEILYNVNQTTPALSSYFELMDRLIPSFLSTLSSQRIRGTRILLQ
;
A
#
# COMPACT_ATOMS: atom_id res chain seq x y z
N MET A 1 -38.01 -59.03 -28.27
CA MET A 1 -36.78 -58.37 -27.78
C MET A 1 -36.70 -56.87 -28.15
N THR A 2 -37.73 -56.27 -28.74
CA THR A 2 -37.72 -54.90 -29.31
C THR A 2 -38.27 -53.81 -28.38
N ALA A 3 -39.11 -54.16 -27.40
CA ALA A 3 -39.76 -53.17 -26.52
C ALA A 3 -38.86 -52.63 -25.39
N ARG A 4 -37.85 -53.40 -24.94
CA ARG A 4 -36.95 -52.98 -23.84
C ARG A 4 -35.90 -51.96 -24.30
N LEU A 5 -35.39 -52.12 -25.52
CA LEU A 5 -34.43 -51.19 -26.14
C LEU A 5 -35.05 -49.82 -26.48
N ALA A 6 -36.31 -49.82 -26.95
CA ALA A 6 -37.03 -48.57 -27.20
C ALA A 6 -37.23 -47.75 -25.91
N ARG A 7 -37.50 -48.43 -24.79
CA ARG A 7 -37.73 -47.79 -23.49
C ARG A 7 -36.46 -47.15 -22.92
N THR A 8 -35.30 -47.80 -23.09
CA THR A 8 -34.00 -47.26 -22.63
C THR A 8 -33.52 -46.07 -23.48
N VAL A 9 -33.75 -46.11 -24.79
CA VAL A 9 -33.39 -44.99 -25.69
C VAL A 9 -34.29 -43.77 -25.42
N CYS A 10 -35.59 -44.00 -25.19
CA CYS A 10 -36.54 -42.92 -24.90
C CYS A 10 -36.27 -42.28 -23.52
N SER A 11 -35.91 -43.05 -22.50
CA SER A 11 -35.49 -42.50 -21.20
C SER A 11 -34.17 -41.73 -21.27
N LEU A 12 -33.21 -42.18 -22.09
CA LEU A 12 -31.94 -41.47 -22.27
C LEU A 12 -32.15 -40.15 -23.03
N ALA A 13 -33.00 -40.16 -24.06
CA ALA A 13 -33.38 -38.95 -24.80
C ALA A 13 -34.15 -37.95 -23.92
N ALA A 14 -35.01 -38.43 -23.02
CA ALA A 14 -35.73 -37.57 -22.07
C ALA A 14 -34.78 -36.89 -21.06
N VAL A 15 -33.78 -37.62 -20.55
CA VAL A 15 -32.77 -37.05 -19.62
C VAL A 15 -31.87 -36.03 -20.32
N VAL A 16 -31.49 -36.27 -21.58
CA VAL A 16 -30.67 -35.33 -22.38
C VAL A 16 -31.46 -34.06 -22.73
N MET A 17 -32.76 -34.18 -23.02
CA MET A 17 -33.64 -33.02 -23.31
C MET A 17 -33.87 -32.14 -22.08
N THR A 18 -33.91 -32.70 -20.86
CA THR A 18 -34.03 -31.88 -19.63
C THR A 18 -32.75 -31.12 -19.27
N ALA A 19 -31.57 -31.59 -19.70
CA ALA A 19 -30.31 -30.89 -19.45
C ALA A 19 -30.08 -29.69 -20.41
N ALA A 20 -30.79 -29.65 -21.55
CA ALA A 20 -30.62 -28.62 -22.58
C ALA A 20 -31.43 -27.33 -22.33
N CYS A 21 -32.31 -27.30 -21.33
CA CYS A 21 -33.13 -26.13 -21.01
C CYS A 21 -32.58 -25.21 -19.91
N ALA A 22 -31.37 -25.47 -19.38
CA ALA A 22 -30.70 -24.55 -18.46
C ALA A 22 -30.02 -23.42 -19.27
N SER A 23 -30.77 -22.36 -19.60
CA SER A 23 -30.20 -21.17 -20.22
C SER A 23 -29.45 -20.35 -19.17
N TYR A 24 -28.13 -20.39 -19.18
CA TYR A 24 -27.28 -19.51 -18.37
C TYR A 24 -27.22 -18.15 -19.04
N TYR A 25 -27.66 -17.09 -18.34
CA TYR A 25 -27.42 -15.73 -18.78
C TYR A 25 -26.61 -15.01 -17.70
N GLU A 26 -25.40 -14.60 -18.07
CA GLU A 26 -24.54 -13.81 -17.20
C GLU A 26 -25.09 -12.38 -17.18
N VAL A 27 -25.61 -11.95 -16.04
CA VAL A 27 -25.92 -10.54 -15.82
C VAL A 27 -24.67 -9.90 -15.19
N PRO A 28 -23.97 -9.00 -15.89
CA PRO A 28 -22.94 -8.20 -15.27
C PRO A 28 -23.63 -7.22 -14.32
N ILE A 29 -23.57 -7.50 -13.01
CA ILE A 29 -24.03 -6.56 -12.00
C ILE A 29 -22.80 -5.76 -11.56
N GLU A 30 -22.66 -4.55 -12.12
CA GLU A 30 -21.69 -3.58 -11.62
C GLU A 30 -22.25 -3.01 -10.31
N THR A 31 -21.79 -3.52 -9.16
CA THR A 31 -22.06 -2.84 -7.89
C THR A 31 -20.94 -1.80 -7.68
N PRO A 32 -21.23 -0.49 -7.72
CA PRO A 32 -20.21 0.51 -7.46
C PRO A 32 -19.78 0.39 -6.00
N ILE A 33 -18.54 -0.06 -5.79
CA ILE A 33 -17.89 0.17 -4.50
C ILE A 33 -17.66 1.67 -4.43
N ARG A 34 -18.08 2.28 -3.31
CA ARG A 34 -17.72 3.68 -3.05
C ARG A 34 -16.20 3.71 -2.89
N PRO A 35 -15.44 4.38 -3.76
CA PRO A 35 -14.01 4.49 -3.56
C PRO A 35 -13.73 5.21 -2.26
N LYS A 36 -12.60 4.89 -1.63
CA LYS A 36 -12.18 5.55 -0.38
C LYS A 36 -11.99 7.05 -0.60
N LEU A 37 -11.48 7.43 -1.77
CA LEU A 37 -11.35 8.80 -2.24
C LEU A 37 -11.83 8.88 -3.70
N ASP A 38 -12.73 9.82 -3.98
CA ASP A 38 -13.12 10.11 -5.37
C ASP A 38 -12.11 11.07 -6.01
N VAL A 39 -11.28 10.53 -6.90
CA VAL A 39 -10.25 11.30 -7.61
C VAL A 39 -10.72 11.81 -8.97
N SER A 40 -11.96 11.51 -9.40
CA SER A 40 -12.47 11.87 -10.73
C SER A 40 -12.56 13.38 -10.96
N ALA A 41 -12.63 14.16 -9.88
CA ALA A 41 -12.60 15.62 -9.91
C ALA A 41 -11.22 16.20 -10.28
N PHE A 42 -10.15 15.39 -10.25
CA PHE A 42 -8.78 15.81 -10.48
C PHE A 42 -8.27 15.25 -11.81
N GLN A 43 -7.59 16.10 -12.60
CA GLN A 43 -6.90 15.67 -13.82
C GLN A 43 -5.39 15.45 -13.58
N ARG A 44 -4.87 16.05 -12.52
CA ARG A 44 -3.43 16.12 -12.22
C ARG A 44 -3.17 15.71 -10.79
N VAL A 45 -2.02 15.09 -10.56
CA VAL A 45 -1.54 14.71 -9.23
C VAL A 45 -0.14 15.26 -8.98
N LEU A 46 0.03 15.92 -7.84
CA LEU A 46 1.31 16.45 -7.37
C LEU A 46 1.77 15.61 -6.19
N VAL A 47 2.91 14.93 -6.33
CA VAL A 47 3.59 14.32 -5.17
C VAL A 47 4.53 15.39 -4.62
N ALA A 48 4.08 16.07 -3.57
CA ALA A 48 4.74 17.25 -3.00
C ALA A 48 6.04 16.91 -2.27
N GLY A 49 6.06 15.79 -1.54
CA GLY A 49 7.16 15.41 -0.66
C GLY A 49 6.62 14.79 0.63
N PHE A 50 7.52 14.24 1.43
CA PHE A 50 7.23 13.54 2.66
C PHE A 50 8.16 13.97 3.77
N ILE A 51 7.64 13.98 4.99
CA ILE A 51 8.46 14.06 6.20
C ILE A 51 8.96 12.64 6.50
N ALA A 52 10.27 12.42 6.31
CA ALA A 52 10.90 11.12 6.48
C ALA A 52 11.64 11.02 7.82
N GLY A 53 11.63 9.84 8.43
CA GLY A 53 12.35 9.55 9.67
C GLY A 53 12.74 8.08 9.80
N GLY A 54 13.58 7.80 10.80
CA GLY A 54 14.05 6.46 11.16
C GLY A 54 15.52 6.26 10.81
N SER A 55 15.80 5.49 9.76
CA SER A 55 17.16 5.15 9.30
C SER A 55 17.73 6.23 8.38
N ASP A 56 18.96 6.65 8.67
CA ASP A 56 19.73 7.60 7.86
C ASP A 56 20.34 6.95 6.60
N ASP A 57 20.20 5.62 6.44
CA ASP A 57 20.77 4.88 5.30
C ASP A 57 19.98 5.10 3.99
N VAL A 58 18.78 5.66 4.08
CA VAL A 58 17.87 5.88 2.95
C VAL A 58 17.19 7.25 3.08
N ASP A 59 17.26 8.07 2.03
CA ASP A 59 16.46 9.29 1.94
C ASP A 59 15.00 8.93 1.64
N GLY A 60 14.22 8.70 2.70
CA GLY A 60 12.82 8.31 2.59
C GLY A 60 11.96 9.35 1.86
N ASN A 61 12.29 10.64 1.91
CA ASN A 61 11.50 11.68 1.25
C ASN A 61 11.66 11.58 -0.27
N LEU A 62 12.90 11.62 -0.73
CA LEU A 62 13.23 11.63 -2.14
C LEU A 62 12.94 10.28 -2.81
N GLU A 63 13.23 9.15 -2.16
CA GLU A 63 12.95 7.83 -2.72
C GLU A 63 11.45 7.52 -2.76
N THR A 64 10.67 7.88 -1.72
CA THR A 64 9.19 7.76 -1.79
C THR A 64 8.64 8.58 -2.94
N THR A 65 9.06 9.83 -3.05
CA THR A 65 8.51 10.75 -4.04
C THR A 65 8.81 10.27 -5.46
N ARG A 66 10.05 9.84 -5.72
CA ARG A 66 10.44 9.28 -7.02
C ARG A 66 9.64 8.02 -7.36
N LEU A 67 9.53 7.10 -6.41
CA LEU A 67 8.84 5.84 -6.61
C LEU A 67 7.33 6.06 -6.88
N LEU A 68 6.66 6.87 -6.06
CA LEU A 68 5.23 7.15 -6.24
C LEU A 68 4.95 7.86 -7.56
N ARG A 69 5.78 8.83 -7.97
CA ARG A 69 5.64 9.47 -9.28
C ARG A 69 5.76 8.46 -10.42
N SER A 70 6.71 7.54 -10.34
CA SER A 70 6.88 6.47 -11.34
C SER A 70 5.66 5.53 -11.39
N GLN A 71 5.15 5.10 -10.23
CA GLN A 71 3.98 4.23 -10.14
C GLN A 71 2.71 4.93 -10.62
N LEU A 72 2.48 6.19 -10.25
CA LEU A 72 1.32 6.96 -10.67
C LEU A 72 1.31 7.22 -12.18
N ARG A 73 2.46 7.52 -12.79
CA ARG A 73 2.57 7.65 -14.26
C ARG A 73 2.19 6.38 -15.00
N THR A 74 2.51 5.22 -14.41
CA THR A 74 2.35 3.93 -15.06
C THR A 74 0.96 3.35 -14.84
N LYS A 75 0.37 3.57 -13.66
CA LYS A 75 -0.82 2.84 -13.19
C LYS A 75 -2.04 3.73 -12.89
N SER A 76 -1.89 5.06 -12.89
CA SER A 76 -3.01 5.99 -12.65
C SER A 76 -3.39 6.75 -13.92
N GLU A 77 -4.64 7.18 -13.99
CA GLU A 77 -5.14 8.03 -15.09
C GLU A 77 -4.75 9.52 -14.92
N LEU A 78 -4.19 9.88 -13.76
CA LEU A 78 -3.85 11.26 -13.40
C LEU A 78 -2.52 11.67 -14.03
N ARG A 79 -2.46 12.90 -14.56
CA ARG A 79 -1.20 13.48 -15.06
C ARG A 79 -0.31 13.89 -13.88
N VAL A 80 0.79 13.16 -13.69
CA VAL A 80 1.78 13.46 -12.65
C VAL A 80 2.53 14.75 -12.97
N ILE A 81 2.65 15.64 -11.99
CA ILE A 81 3.41 16.89 -12.08
C ILE A 81 4.83 16.64 -11.56
N ASP A 82 5.82 17.03 -12.37
CA ASP A 82 7.23 16.98 -12.01
C ASP A 82 7.69 18.32 -11.47
N VAL A 83 7.89 18.36 -10.16
CA VAL A 83 8.41 19.52 -9.43
C VAL A 83 9.50 19.02 -8.48
N ASP A 84 10.40 19.90 -8.07
CA ASP A 84 11.32 19.57 -6.99
C ASP A 84 10.56 19.20 -5.71
N VAL A 85 11.16 18.31 -4.92
CA VAL A 85 10.54 17.81 -3.69
C VAL A 85 10.50 18.94 -2.66
N LEU A 86 9.34 19.21 -2.09
CA LEU A 86 9.18 20.24 -1.08
C LEU A 86 9.90 19.81 0.22
N PRO A 87 10.75 20.67 0.80
CA PRO A 87 11.39 20.40 2.09
C PRO A 87 10.38 20.67 3.23
N LEU A 88 9.43 19.76 3.42
CA LEU A 88 8.32 19.94 4.36
C LEU A 88 8.76 20.06 5.82
N MET A 89 9.93 19.52 6.16
CA MET A 89 10.56 19.69 7.47
C MET A 89 10.84 21.17 7.75
N ASP A 90 11.49 21.87 6.81
CA ASP A 90 11.84 23.29 6.97
C ASP A 90 10.58 24.15 7.04
N VAL A 91 9.60 23.88 6.18
CA VAL A 91 8.29 24.58 6.17
C VAL A 91 7.54 24.40 7.50
N ALA A 92 7.67 23.23 8.13
CA ALA A 92 7.08 22.96 9.43
C ALA A 92 7.78 23.78 10.54
N LEU A 93 9.11 23.87 10.50
CA LEU A 93 9.94 24.63 11.44
C LEU A 93 9.72 26.14 11.33
N GLU A 94 9.76 26.72 10.12
CA GLU A 94 9.54 28.15 9.88
C GLU A 94 8.19 28.62 10.45
N GLY A 95 7.13 27.83 10.24
CA GLY A 95 5.82 28.16 10.78
C GLY A 95 5.71 28.04 12.30
N ARG A 96 6.61 27.30 12.96
CA ARG A 96 6.69 27.23 14.42
C ARG A 96 7.37 28.48 14.99
N GLU A 97 8.46 28.92 14.35
CA GLU A 97 9.17 30.16 14.71
C GLU A 97 8.27 31.39 14.55
N ALA A 98 7.52 31.47 13.45
CA ALA A 98 6.59 32.57 13.20
C ALA A 98 5.44 32.67 14.22
N ASN A 99 5.03 31.53 14.81
CA ASN A 99 3.95 31.46 15.79
C ASN A 99 4.43 31.55 17.25
N GLY A 100 5.71 31.86 17.49
CA GLY A 100 6.27 32.03 18.84
C GLY A 100 6.25 30.77 19.71
N GLY A 101 6.29 29.58 19.09
CA GLY A 101 6.17 28.29 19.76
C GLY A 101 7.31 27.97 20.74
N ASP A 102 7.00 27.15 21.75
CA ASP A 102 7.85 26.76 22.89
C ASP A 102 9.34 26.56 22.59
N ARG A 103 10.17 26.95 23.58
CA ARG A 103 11.65 26.91 23.64
C ARG A 103 12.31 25.55 23.43
N GLN A 104 11.54 24.48 23.24
CA GLN A 104 12.08 23.16 22.92
C GLN A 104 12.26 23.08 21.41
N ALA A 105 13.52 23.09 20.95
CA ALA A 105 13.86 22.87 19.55
C ALA A 105 13.34 21.49 19.11
N PRO A 106 12.67 21.38 17.94
CA PRO A 106 12.30 20.08 17.39
C PRO A 106 13.55 19.20 17.21
N PRO A 107 13.41 17.88 17.36
CA PRO A 107 14.55 16.98 17.19
C PRO A 107 15.08 17.10 15.76
N ALA A 108 16.39 17.34 15.62
CA ALA A 108 17.05 17.47 14.31
C ALA A 108 16.98 16.18 13.47
N ALA A 109 16.80 15.04 14.13
CA ALA A 109 16.61 13.74 13.49
C ALA A 109 15.38 13.05 14.08
N ILE A 110 14.45 12.65 13.21
CA ILE A 110 13.24 11.92 13.59
C ILE A 110 13.61 10.45 13.75
N LYS A 111 13.61 9.95 14.98
CA LYS A 111 13.98 8.55 15.28
C LYS A 111 12.78 7.69 15.62
N GLU A 112 11.79 8.30 16.26
CA GLU A 112 10.60 7.61 16.74
C GLU A 112 9.33 8.17 16.09
N ASP A 113 8.25 7.38 16.11
CA ASP A 113 6.95 7.79 15.58
C ASP A 113 6.45 9.10 16.28
N ALA A 114 6.76 9.28 17.56
CA ALA A 114 6.38 10.47 18.33
C ALA A 114 7.05 11.76 17.82
N ASP A 115 8.26 11.67 17.28
CA ASP A 115 8.98 12.82 16.73
C ASP A 115 8.25 13.38 15.49
N LEU A 116 7.49 12.55 14.76
CA LEU A 116 6.70 12.97 13.59
C LEU A 116 5.53 13.88 13.97
N GLU A 117 4.95 13.70 15.16
CA GLU A 117 3.80 14.49 15.62
C GLU A 117 4.12 15.98 15.65
N ALA A 118 5.37 16.34 15.95
CA ALA A 118 5.85 17.72 15.97
C ALA A 118 5.82 18.41 14.60
N TYR A 119 5.68 17.65 13.50
CA TYR A 119 5.66 18.14 12.13
C TYR A 119 4.28 18.01 11.48
N GLU A 120 3.33 17.29 12.08
CA GLU A 120 2.02 17.03 11.48
C GLU A 120 1.19 18.30 11.23
N HIS A 121 1.45 19.39 11.97
CA HIS A 121 0.75 20.67 11.80
C HIS A 121 0.96 21.26 10.40
N VAL A 122 2.03 20.91 9.69
CA VAL A 122 2.28 21.39 8.32
C VAL A 122 1.17 20.96 7.36
N PHE A 123 0.58 19.78 7.57
CA PHE A 123 -0.50 19.26 6.72
C PHE A 123 -1.82 20.00 6.92
N ALA A 124 -2.01 20.66 8.08
CA ALA A 124 -3.19 21.44 8.39
C ALA A 124 -3.13 22.89 7.86
N LYS A 125 -1.99 23.32 7.29
CA LYS A 125 -1.80 24.69 6.77
C LYS A 125 -2.54 24.91 5.43
N VAL A 126 -3.83 25.18 5.51
CA VAL A 126 -4.71 25.36 4.33
C VAL A 126 -4.16 26.39 3.33
N GLU A 127 -3.77 27.58 3.80
CA GLU A 127 -3.27 28.66 2.93
C GLU A 127 -1.98 28.29 2.19
N TYR A 128 -1.08 27.54 2.84
CA TYR A 128 0.15 27.07 2.22
C TYR A 128 -0.16 26.11 1.06
N TRP A 129 -1.01 25.12 1.30
CA TRP A 129 -1.38 24.14 0.28
C TRP A 129 -2.23 24.72 -0.85
N LYS A 130 -3.08 25.70 -0.53
CA LYS A 130 -3.84 26.45 -1.54
C LYS A 130 -2.93 27.21 -2.50
N ARG A 131 -1.88 27.89 -1.98
CA ARG A 131 -0.89 28.58 -2.82
C ARG A 131 -0.15 27.61 -3.75
N ILE A 132 0.31 26.47 -3.23
CA ILE A 132 0.97 25.41 -4.04
C ILE A 132 -0.01 24.86 -5.09
N GLY A 133 -1.28 24.69 -4.70
CA GLY A 133 -2.32 24.26 -5.61
C GLY A 133 -2.56 25.25 -6.75
N GLU A 134 -2.66 26.54 -6.47
CA GLU A 134 -2.81 27.60 -7.47
C GLU A 134 -1.63 27.63 -8.46
N GLU A 135 -0.39 27.50 -7.96
CA GLU A 135 0.83 27.44 -8.78
C GLU A 135 0.82 26.27 -9.77
N HIS A 136 0.31 25.12 -9.35
CA HIS A 136 0.34 23.88 -10.12
C HIS A 136 -0.99 23.50 -10.78
N GLN A 137 -1.91 24.45 -10.95
CA GLN A 137 -3.22 24.26 -11.59
C GLN A 137 -4.13 23.27 -10.85
N GLN A 138 -4.29 23.47 -9.55
CA GLN A 138 -5.25 22.80 -8.67
C GLN A 138 -5.18 21.25 -8.73
N PRO A 139 -4.00 20.63 -8.55
CA PRO A 139 -3.86 19.18 -8.57
C PRO A 139 -4.40 18.52 -7.29
N LEU A 140 -4.58 17.20 -7.33
CA LEU A 140 -4.60 16.39 -6.11
C LEU A 140 -3.18 16.35 -5.53
N ILE A 141 -2.99 16.89 -4.33
CA ILE A 141 -1.68 16.89 -3.69
C ILE A 141 -1.58 15.64 -2.80
N VAL A 142 -0.53 14.86 -3.02
CA VAL A 142 -0.17 13.69 -2.21
C VAL A 142 1.09 14.04 -1.43
N THR A 143 0.98 13.95 -0.10
CA THR A 143 2.08 14.19 0.84
C THR A 143 1.91 13.27 2.05
N GLY A 144 2.71 13.45 3.10
CA GLY A 144 2.56 12.71 4.34
C GLY A 144 3.86 12.48 5.10
N THR A 145 3.87 11.46 5.93
CA THR A 145 5.04 11.03 6.69
C THR A 145 5.49 9.63 6.27
N VAL A 146 6.78 9.34 6.40
CA VAL A 146 7.36 8.04 6.10
C VAL A 146 8.36 7.69 7.19
N MET A 147 8.00 6.72 8.05
CA MET A 147 8.92 6.18 9.04
C MET A 147 9.50 4.86 8.52
N PHE A 148 10.81 4.78 8.40
CA PHE A 148 11.52 3.55 8.03
C PHE A 148 12.61 3.24 9.05
N ALA A 149 12.39 2.22 9.87
CA ALA A 149 13.26 1.92 11.01
C ALA A 149 13.67 0.45 11.05
N PRO A 150 14.88 0.13 11.54
CA PRO A 150 15.28 -1.25 11.80
C PRO A 150 14.43 -1.85 12.93
N GLN A 151 14.00 -3.09 12.75
CA GLN A 151 13.15 -3.83 13.69
C GLN A 151 13.81 -5.18 14.01
N ALA A 152 13.93 -5.52 15.29
CA ALA A 152 14.34 -6.85 15.74
C ALA A 152 13.18 -7.54 16.47
N ARG A 153 12.97 -8.82 16.16
CA ARG A 153 11.95 -9.68 16.77
C ARG A 153 12.56 -11.03 17.07
N SER A 154 12.49 -11.44 18.33
CA SER A 154 12.96 -12.76 18.74
C SER A 154 11.80 -13.75 18.81
N GLY A 155 11.97 -14.95 18.25
CA GLY A 155 10.90 -15.94 18.18
C GLY A 155 11.39 -17.36 17.86
N ILE A 156 10.52 -18.34 18.11
CA ILE A 156 10.82 -19.75 17.80
C ILE A 156 10.58 -19.99 16.32
N VAL A 157 11.61 -20.47 15.62
CA VAL A 157 11.55 -20.85 14.21
C VAL A 157 11.66 -22.36 14.11
N GLN A 158 10.76 -22.99 13.35
CA GLN A 158 10.92 -24.39 12.98
C GLN A 158 11.87 -24.48 11.80
N ARG A 159 12.95 -25.22 11.95
CA ARG A 159 13.85 -25.59 10.86
C ARG A 159 13.81 -27.09 10.68
N ASP A 160 13.67 -27.51 9.43
CA ASP A 160 13.86 -28.88 9.04
C ASP A 160 15.35 -29.20 9.08
N GLN A 161 15.75 -30.06 10.03
CA GLN A 161 17.11 -30.57 10.13
C GLN A 161 17.15 -31.99 9.59
N GLU A 162 18.04 -32.21 8.63
CA GLU A 162 18.33 -33.56 8.15
C GLU A 162 19.22 -34.27 9.16
N ILE A 163 18.66 -35.29 9.80
CA ILE A 163 19.37 -36.18 10.71
C ILE A 163 19.54 -37.51 10.00
N TYR A 164 20.75 -38.05 10.04
CA TYR A 164 21.05 -39.38 9.54
C TYR A 164 20.86 -40.37 10.70
N ASP A 165 19.99 -41.35 10.52
CA ASP A 165 19.86 -42.47 11.47
C ASP A 165 21.13 -43.33 11.46
N SER A 166 21.34 -44.19 12.46
CA SER A 166 22.49 -45.10 12.56
C SER A 166 22.67 -46.03 11.35
N PHE A 167 21.64 -46.17 10.51
CA PHE A 167 21.64 -46.91 9.25
C PHE A 167 21.91 -46.03 8.00
N GLY A 168 22.29 -44.76 8.17
CA GLY A 168 22.61 -43.83 7.07
C GLY A 168 21.41 -43.31 6.28
N ARG A 169 20.18 -43.52 6.76
CA ARG A 169 18.95 -43.03 6.11
C ARG A 169 18.71 -41.56 6.49
N ARG A 170 18.42 -40.71 5.50
CA ARG A 170 18.06 -39.30 5.71
C ARG A 170 16.66 -39.20 6.31
N ARG A 171 16.53 -38.57 7.48
CA ARG A 171 15.25 -38.22 8.09
C ARG A 171 15.21 -36.72 8.35
N VAL A 172 14.19 -36.05 7.86
CA VAL A 172 13.96 -34.62 8.13
C VAL A 172 13.16 -34.52 9.42
N VAL A 173 13.74 -33.89 10.45
CA VAL A 173 13.08 -33.66 11.73
C VAL A 173 12.93 -32.15 11.95
N PRO A 174 11.73 -31.64 12.24
CA PRO A 174 11.54 -30.23 12.54
C PRO A 174 12.12 -29.91 13.92
N VAL A 175 13.16 -29.10 13.97
CA VAL A 175 13.78 -28.61 15.21
C VAL A 175 13.31 -27.18 15.45
N ARG A 176 12.78 -26.93 16.65
CA ARG A 176 12.39 -25.59 17.11
C ARG A 176 13.59 -24.92 17.73
N THR A 177 14.13 -23.90 17.06
CA THR A 177 15.24 -23.11 17.57
C THR A 177 14.77 -21.69 17.82
N TYR A 178 15.12 -21.14 18.98
CA TYR A 178 14.93 -19.73 19.25
C TYR A 178 15.91 -18.92 18.41
N MET A 179 15.40 -17.99 17.60
CA MET A 179 16.23 -17.15 16.74
C MET A 179 15.77 -15.71 16.84
N GLU A 180 16.74 -14.80 16.87
CA GLU A 180 16.49 -13.38 16.70
C GLU A 180 16.42 -13.07 15.21
N ARG A 181 15.33 -12.47 14.75
CA ARG A 181 15.20 -12.01 13.37
C ARG A 181 15.38 -10.49 13.36
N LYS A 182 16.20 -10.01 12.44
CA LYS A 182 16.40 -8.58 12.20
C LYS A 182 15.78 -8.24 10.85
N GLY A 183 15.24 -7.04 10.73
CA GLY A 183 14.69 -6.55 9.48
C GLY A 183 14.27 -5.11 9.62
N PHE A 184 13.22 -4.72 8.92
CA PHE A 184 12.79 -3.34 8.83
C PHE A 184 11.27 -3.23 8.88
N VAL A 185 10.82 -2.10 9.41
CA VAL A 185 9.42 -1.69 9.39
C VAL A 185 9.30 -0.39 8.62
N LEU A 186 8.27 -0.30 7.77
CA LEU A 186 7.90 0.88 7.03
C LEU A 186 6.48 1.29 7.46
N LYS A 187 6.34 2.49 8.00
CA LYS A 187 5.06 3.07 8.42
C LYS A 187 4.85 4.42 7.75
N PRO A 188 4.30 4.48 6.55
CA PRO A 188 3.95 5.73 5.92
C PRO A 188 2.50 6.09 6.25
N ARG A 189 2.27 7.38 6.43
CA ARG A 189 0.95 7.99 6.46
C ARG A 189 0.84 8.89 5.25
N PHE A 190 -0.09 8.57 4.35
CA PHE A 190 -0.40 9.41 3.20
C PHE A 190 -1.51 10.38 3.56
N VAL A 191 -1.36 11.62 3.12
CA VAL A 191 -2.33 12.70 3.26
C VAL A 191 -2.63 13.23 1.87
N PHE A 192 -3.92 13.25 1.53
CA PHE A 192 -4.44 13.73 0.26
C PHE A 192 -5.09 15.09 0.49
N ILE A 193 -4.64 16.10 -0.25
CA ILE A 193 -5.07 17.49 -0.11
C ILE A 193 -5.66 17.98 -1.43
N ASP A 194 -6.80 18.67 -1.38
CA ASP A 194 -7.38 19.32 -2.55
C ASP A 194 -6.60 20.59 -2.87
N GLY A 195 -5.94 20.66 -4.02
CA GLY A 195 -5.20 21.85 -4.45
C GLY A 195 -6.07 23.08 -4.69
N ARG A 196 -7.40 22.95 -4.80
CA ARG A 196 -8.31 24.10 -4.95
C ARG A 196 -8.56 24.82 -3.64
N THR A 197 -8.71 24.05 -2.57
CA THR A 197 -9.15 24.57 -1.26
C THR A 197 -8.03 24.54 -0.23
N GLY A 198 -7.00 23.72 -0.42
CA GLY A 198 -5.97 23.42 0.57
C GLY A 198 -6.44 22.50 1.70
N ALA A 199 -7.66 21.96 1.62
CA ALA A 199 -8.22 21.10 2.67
C ALA A 199 -7.77 19.64 2.51
N VAL A 200 -7.51 18.97 3.64
CA VAL A 200 -7.25 17.53 3.67
C VAL A 200 -8.54 16.77 3.32
N LEU A 201 -8.49 15.99 2.24
CA LEU A 201 -9.59 15.15 1.76
C LEU A 201 -9.60 13.80 2.47
N HIS A 202 -8.43 13.19 2.60
CA HIS A 202 -8.28 11.84 3.13
C HIS A 202 -6.89 11.66 3.73
N SER A 203 -6.78 10.76 4.70
CA SER A 203 -5.50 10.32 5.24
C SER A 203 -5.53 8.82 5.46
N GLU A 204 -4.47 8.12 5.07
CA GLU A 204 -4.37 6.67 5.24
C GLU A 204 -3.01 6.26 5.80
N ASN A 205 -3.04 5.41 6.82
CA ASN A 205 -1.86 4.90 7.49
C ASN A 205 -1.61 3.46 7.05
N PHE A 206 -0.35 3.17 6.71
CA PHE A 206 0.09 1.83 6.35
C PHE A 206 1.18 1.37 7.30
N ARG A 207 1.34 0.05 7.38
CA ARG A 207 2.42 -0.58 8.13
C ARG A 207 2.81 -1.88 7.45
N GLU A 208 4.03 -1.90 6.94
CA GLU A 208 4.66 -3.09 6.38
C GLU A 208 5.87 -3.47 7.22
N GLU A 209 6.06 -4.78 7.46
CA GLU A 209 7.19 -5.31 8.23
C GLU A 209 7.80 -6.47 7.46
N ILE A 210 9.13 -6.50 7.40
CA ILE A 210 9.87 -7.65 6.89
C ILE A 210 10.96 -8.03 7.89
N LEU A 211 11.08 -9.34 8.14
CA LEU A 211 12.05 -9.91 9.05
C LEU A 211 12.92 -10.91 8.28
N TYR A 212 14.23 -10.69 8.32
CA TYR A 212 15.22 -11.60 7.72
C TYR A 212 15.76 -12.57 8.77
N ASN A 213 16.23 -13.72 8.28
CA ASN A 213 16.95 -14.68 9.11
C ASN A 213 18.34 -14.14 9.46
N VAL A 214 18.91 -14.55 10.61
CA VAL A 214 20.24 -14.11 11.10
C VAL A 214 21.36 -14.21 10.04
N ASN A 215 21.28 -15.22 9.17
CA ASN A 215 22.30 -15.49 8.16
C ASN A 215 22.17 -14.61 6.90
N GLN A 216 21.09 -13.83 6.78
CA GLN A 216 20.80 -13.01 5.62
C GLN A 216 20.85 -11.53 6.01
N THR A 217 21.89 -10.84 5.56
CA THR A 217 22.03 -9.39 5.71
C THR A 217 21.56 -8.73 4.42
N THR A 218 20.36 -8.15 4.42
CA THR A 218 19.83 -7.37 3.30
C THR A 218 20.11 -5.87 3.55
N PRO A 219 20.60 -5.11 2.55
CA PRO A 219 20.78 -3.67 2.69
C PRO A 219 19.46 -2.93 3.00
N ALA A 220 19.56 -1.80 3.70
CA ALA A 220 18.41 -0.96 4.08
C ALA A 220 17.60 -0.50 2.85
N LEU A 221 18.28 0.02 1.83
CA LEU A 221 17.64 0.49 0.59
C LEU A 221 16.87 -0.61 -0.16
N SER A 222 17.45 -1.82 -0.25
CA SER A 222 16.76 -2.96 -0.89
C SER A 222 15.50 -3.37 -0.10
N SER A 223 15.61 -3.40 1.23
CA SER A 223 14.48 -3.71 2.13
C SER A 223 13.40 -2.64 2.02
N TYR A 224 13.79 -1.37 1.88
CA TYR A 224 12.88 -0.24 1.69
C TYR A 224 12.03 -0.40 0.41
N PHE A 225 12.67 -0.69 -0.73
CA PHE A 225 11.94 -0.89 -1.98
C PHE A 225 11.03 -2.13 -1.93
N GLU A 226 11.48 -3.21 -1.28
CA GLU A 226 10.64 -4.40 -1.10
C GLU A 226 9.37 -4.09 -0.28
N LEU A 227 9.49 -3.29 0.79
CA LEU A 227 8.33 -2.86 1.59
C LEU A 227 7.43 -1.90 0.81
N MET A 228 8.00 -0.96 0.05
CA MET A 228 7.23 -0.05 -0.80
C MET A 228 6.47 -0.79 -1.90
N ASP A 229 7.08 -1.79 -2.55
CA ASP A 229 6.43 -2.60 -3.59
C ASP A 229 5.21 -3.36 -3.06
N ARG A 230 5.25 -3.81 -1.80
CA ARG A 230 4.10 -4.43 -1.11
C ARG A 230 3.00 -3.40 -0.81
N LEU A 231 3.39 -2.17 -0.51
CA LEU A 231 2.47 -1.09 -0.14
C LEU A 231 1.77 -0.44 -1.34
N ILE A 232 2.46 -0.32 -2.48
CA ILE A 232 1.98 0.40 -3.68
C ILE A 232 0.58 -0.03 -4.13
N PRO A 233 0.24 -1.33 -4.23
CA PRO A 233 -1.11 -1.74 -4.64
C PRO A 233 -2.20 -1.19 -3.71
N SER A 234 -1.95 -1.21 -2.40
CA SER A 234 -2.88 -0.69 -1.40
C SER A 234 -3.03 0.82 -1.53
N PHE A 235 -1.92 1.55 -1.72
CA PHE A 235 -1.93 2.99 -1.98
C PHE A 235 -2.70 3.35 -3.26
N LEU A 236 -2.48 2.65 -4.37
CA LEU A 236 -3.19 2.93 -5.63
C LEU A 236 -4.69 2.60 -5.52
N SER A 237 -5.05 1.61 -4.70
CA SER A 237 -6.45 1.29 -4.41
C SER A 237 -7.19 2.43 -3.70
N THR A 238 -6.51 3.23 -2.88
CA THR A 238 -7.12 4.39 -2.20
C THR A 238 -7.53 5.47 -3.19
N LEU A 239 -6.71 5.67 -4.22
CA LEU A 239 -6.93 6.62 -5.31
C LEU A 239 -7.87 6.08 -6.40
N SER A 240 -8.09 4.77 -6.46
CA SER A 240 -8.83 4.17 -7.57
C SER A 240 -10.33 4.22 -7.32
N SER A 241 -11.07 4.73 -8.30
CA SER A 241 -12.53 4.63 -8.38
C SER A 241 -12.99 3.23 -8.82
N GLN A 242 -12.54 2.16 -8.15
CA GLN A 242 -12.86 0.79 -8.58
C GLN A 242 -14.37 0.53 -8.51
N ARG A 243 -14.99 0.35 -9.68
CA ARG A 243 -16.29 -0.32 -9.79
C ARG A 243 -16.04 -1.82 -9.84
N ILE A 244 -16.44 -2.57 -8.81
CA ILE A 244 -16.39 -4.03 -8.90
C ILE A 244 -17.53 -4.50 -9.78
N ARG A 245 -17.16 -5.12 -10.90
CA ARG A 245 -18.07 -5.92 -11.72
C ARG A 245 -18.20 -7.29 -11.07
N GLY A 246 -19.34 -7.57 -10.47
CA GLY A 246 -19.70 -8.91 -10.03
C GLY A 246 -20.57 -9.58 -11.07
N THR A 247 -20.21 -10.78 -11.53
CA THR A 247 -21.15 -11.64 -12.26
C THR A 247 -21.85 -12.53 -11.23
N ARG A 248 -23.19 -12.43 -11.15
CA ARG A 248 -23.99 -13.43 -10.43
C ARG A 248 -24.62 -14.35 -11.47
N ILE A 249 -24.36 -15.64 -11.36
CA ILE A 249 -25.02 -16.67 -12.15
C ILE A 249 -26.34 -16.99 -11.43
N LEU A 250 -27.47 -16.62 -12.02
CA LEU A 250 -28.78 -17.06 -11.56
C LEU A 250 -29.11 -18.39 -12.26
N LEU A 251 -29.38 -19.43 -11.47
CA LEU A 251 -29.93 -20.69 -11.94
C LEU A 251 -31.46 -20.57 -11.92
N GLN A 252 -32.12 -21.00 -12.99
CA GLN A 252 -33.57 -21.17 -13.04
C GLN A 252 -33.92 -22.65 -12.94
#